data_AF-A0A8T2PHY8-F1
#
_entry.id   AF-A0A8T2PHY8-F1
#
_cell.length_a   1.000
_cell.length_b   1.000
_cell.length_c   1.000
_cell.angle_alpha   90.00
_cell.angle_beta   90.00
_cell.angle_gamma   90.00
#
_symmetry.space_group_name_H-M   'P 1'
#
loop_
_entity.id
_entity.type
_entity.pdbx_description
1 polymer ?
#
loop_
_entity_poly.entity_id
_entity_poly.type
_entity_poly.pdbx_seq_one_letter_code
_entity_poly.pdbx_strand_id
1 'polypeptide(L)'
;MISIVHIYNRWRNSEIRCYVNGQLVSYGDMAWHVNTNDSYDKCFLGSSETADANRVFCGQLGAIYVFSEALNPAQIIAIHHQLNMGITGVGGADGSRDWLAN
;
A
#
# COMPACT_ATOMS: atom_id res chain seq x y z
N MET A 1 0.15 -4.30 -6.45
CA MET A 1 0.54 -3.66 -5.17
C MET A 1 -0.44 -2.56 -4.83
N ILE A 2 -0.89 -2.45 -3.58
CA ILE A 2 -1.66 -1.31 -3.06
C ILE A 2 -0.75 -0.49 -2.15
N SER A 3 -0.77 0.83 -2.27
CA SER A 3 -0.05 1.73 -1.34
C SER A 3 -0.95 2.86 -0.89
N ILE A 4 -1.00 3.08 0.41
CA ILE A 4 -1.75 4.17 1.04
C ILE A 4 -0.72 5.09 1.67
N VAL A 5 -0.71 6.35 1.24
CA VAL A 5 0.25 7.36 1.69
C VAL A 5 -0.50 8.47 2.39
N HIS A 6 -0.17 8.69 3.66
CA HIS A 6 -0.61 9.84 4.42
C HIS A 6 0.44 10.94 4.31
N ILE A 7 0.04 12.11 3.80
CA ILE A 7 0.88 13.30 3.69
C ILE A 7 0.43 14.28 4.76
N TYR A 8 1.22 14.37 5.83
CA TYR A 8 0.94 15.30 6.91
C TYR A 8 1.21 16.75 6.46
N ASN A 9 0.26 17.63 6.72
CA ASN A 9 0.43 19.06 6.56
C ASN A 9 0.11 19.79 7.87
N ARG A 10 1.03 20.63 8.34
CA ARG A 10 0.86 21.39 9.59
C ARG A 10 -0.09 22.58 9.44
N TRP A 11 -0.14 23.18 8.25
CA TRP A 11 -0.81 24.47 8.01
C TRP A 11 -2.05 24.34 7.12
N ARG A 12 -2.30 23.16 6.57
CA ARG A 12 -3.47 22.82 5.76
C ARG A 12 -3.98 21.44 6.18
N ASN A 13 -5.06 20.99 5.55
CA ASN A 13 -5.51 19.62 5.70
C ASN A 13 -4.40 18.66 5.25
N SER A 14 -4.24 17.57 5.99
CA SER A 14 -3.39 16.45 5.55
C SER A 14 -4.08 15.72 4.40
N GLU A 15 -3.34 14.95 3.62
CA GLU A 15 -3.87 14.24 2.46
C GLU A 15 -3.71 12.73 2.62
N ILE A 16 -4.64 11.97 2.06
CA ILE A 16 -4.45 10.54 1.78
C ILE A 16 -4.40 10.34 0.27
N ARG A 17 -3.42 9.56 -0.18
CA ARG A 17 -3.27 9.14 -1.58
C ARG A 17 -3.20 7.63 -1.67
N CYS A 18 -3.97 7.07 -2.58
CA CYS A 18 -4.06 5.64 -2.82
C CYS A 18 -3.50 5.31 -4.21
N TYR A 19 -2.52 4.42 -4.23
CA TYR A 19 -1.86 3.96 -5.44
C TYR A 19 -2.19 2.47 -5.65
N VAL A 20 -2.47 2.11 -6.90
CA VAL A 20 -2.61 0.73 -7.35
C VAL A 20 -1.58 0.50 -8.44
N ASN A 21 -0.73 -0.51 -8.26
CA ASN A 21 0.33 -0.90 -9.20
C ASN A 21 1.26 0.27 -9.58
N GLY A 22 1.62 1.10 -8.59
CA GLY A 22 2.49 2.25 -8.79
C GLY A 22 1.79 3.53 -9.28
N GLN A 23 0.53 3.43 -9.73
CA GLN A 23 -0.22 4.57 -10.26
C GLN A 23 -1.20 5.15 -9.23
N LEU A 24 -1.30 6.48 -9.15
CA LEU A 24 -2.29 7.16 -8.32
C LEU A 24 -3.70 6.90 -8.88
N VAL A 25 -4.58 6.33 -8.05
CA VAL A 25 -5.97 6.03 -8.44
C VAL A 25 -7.00 6.81 -7.65
N SER A 26 -6.65 7.28 -6.45
CA SER A 26 -7.54 8.09 -5.62
C SER A 26 -6.73 8.99 -4.70
N TYR A 27 -7.26 10.18 -4.44
CA TYR A 27 -6.70 11.13 -3.48
C TYR A 27 -7.84 11.87 -2.78
N GLY A 28 -7.60 12.31 -1.55
CA GLY A 28 -8.56 13.11 -0.80
C GLY A 28 -7.92 13.84 0.37
N ASP A 29 -8.49 14.98 0.72
CA ASP A 29 -8.13 15.70 1.93
C ASP A 29 -8.65 14.95 3.16
N MET A 30 -7.79 14.76 4.14
CA MET A 30 -8.13 14.20 5.43
C MET A 30 -8.46 15.36 6.38
N ALA A 31 -9.76 15.65 6.49
CA ALA A 31 -10.28 16.67 7.41
C ALA A 31 -10.31 16.19 8.87
N TRP A 32 -10.05 14.90 9.12
CA TRP A 32 -10.02 14.33 10.45
C TRP A 32 -8.66 14.52 11.11
N HIS A 33 -8.66 15.01 12.34
CA HIS A 33 -7.46 15.04 13.17
C HIS A 33 -7.16 13.63 13.67
N VAL A 34 -5.93 13.15 13.48
CA VAL A 34 -5.45 11.94 14.16
C VAL A 34 -5.25 12.29 15.63
N ASN A 35 -6.20 11.88 16.47
CA ASN A 35 -6.20 12.18 17.90
C ASN A 35 -5.10 11.37 18.60
N THR A 36 -4.09 12.05 19.13
CA THR A 36 -2.99 11.39 19.86
C THR A 36 -3.37 10.97 21.28
N ASN A 37 -4.57 11.32 21.75
CA ASN A 37 -5.06 10.87 23.07
C ASN A 37 -5.61 9.44 23.03
N ASP A 38 -5.96 8.94 21.85
CA ASP A 38 -6.44 7.57 21.68
C ASP A 38 -5.24 6.60 21.65
N SER A 39 -5.33 5.50 22.41
CA SER A 39 -4.29 4.48 22.41
C SER A 39 -4.43 3.57 21.19
N TYR A 40 -3.47 3.65 20.26
CA TYR A 40 -3.35 2.72 19.13
C TYR A 40 -2.32 1.63 19.46
N ASP A 41 -2.71 0.66 20.30
CA ASP A 41 -1.84 -0.42 20.76
C ASP A 41 -1.86 -1.66 19.85
N LYS A 42 -2.81 -1.72 18.90
CA LYS A 42 -3.01 -2.86 17.98
C LYS A 42 -3.03 -2.40 16.52
N CYS A 43 -2.42 -3.22 15.67
CA CYS A 43 -2.46 -3.08 14.21
C CYS A 43 -3.03 -4.36 13.59
N PHE A 44 -4.17 -4.26 12.94
CA PHE A 44 -4.84 -5.38 12.29
C PHE A 44 -4.58 -5.36 10.79
N LEU A 45 -4.29 -6.54 10.23
CA LEU A 45 -4.10 -6.74 8.80
C LEU A 45 -5.21 -7.64 8.29
N GLY A 46 -5.99 -7.14 7.32
CA GLY A 46 -7.09 -7.90 6.74
C GLY A 46 -8.28 -8.12 7.68
N SER A 47 -8.38 -7.41 8.80
CA SER A 47 -9.55 -7.43 9.67
C SER A 47 -9.62 -6.13 10.47
N SER A 48 -10.59 -6.02 11.36
CA SER A 48 -10.71 -4.93 12.33
C SER A 48 -10.90 -5.49 13.74
N GLU A 49 -10.89 -4.61 14.74
CA GLU A 49 -11.10 -5.00 16.14
C GLU A 49 -12.42 -5.77 16.32
N THR A 50 -13.48 -5.33 15.65
CA THR A 50 -14.76 -6.06 15.55
C THR A 50 -14.72 -6.95 14.32
N ALA A 51 -14.08 -8.12 14.43
CA ALA A 51 -13.99 -9.08 13.32
C ALA A 51 -15.39 -9.51 12.83
N ASP A 52 -15.85 -8.89 11.75
CA ASP A 52 -17.08 -9.25 11.02
C ASP A 52 -16.67 -10.12 9.83
N ALA A 53 -17.17 -11.36 9.77
CA ALA A 53 -16.84 -12.34 8.72
C ALA A 53 -17.00 -11.81 7.29
N ASN A 54 -17.89 -10.83 7.07
CA ASN A 54 -18.10 -10.21 5.76
C ASN A 54 -17.10 -9.09 5.44
N ARG A 55 -16.30 -8.67 6.42
CA ARG A 55 -15.33 -7.55 6.32
C ARG A 55 -13.89 -8.01 6.54
N VAL A 56 -13.69 -9.30 6.77
CA VAL A 56 -12.35 -9.89 6.85
C VAL A 56 -11.84 -10.15 5.44
N PHE A 57 -10.58 -9.82 5.20
CA PHE A 57 -9.88 -10.14 3.98
C PHE A 57 -9.79 -11.66 3.79
N CYS A 58 -10.08 -12.11 2.58
CA CYS A 58 -9.94 -13.51 2.16
C CYS A 58 -8.98 -13.56 0.96
N GLY A 59 -7.80 -14.13 1.15
CA GLY A 59 -6.74 -14.18 0.13
C GLY A 59 -5.35 -14.30 0.73
N GLN A 60 -4.32 -14.03 -0.07
CA GLN A 60 -2.92 -14.04 0.36
C GLN A 60 -2.32 -12.64 0.28
N LEU A 61 -1.60 -12.24 1.35
CA LEU A 61 -0.76 -11.05 1.36
C LEU A 61 0.70 -11.49 1.21
N GLY A 62 1.35 -11.15 0.09
CA GLY A 62 2.72 -11.59 -0.19
C GLY A 62 3.77 -10.86 0.64
N ALA A 63 3.67 -9.53 0.72
CA ALA A 63 4.55 -8.69 1.53
C ALA A 63 3.81 -7.43 1.98
N ILE A 64 4.14 -6.95 3.17
CA ILE A 64 3.57 -5.73 3.76
C ILE A 64 4.72 -4.88 4.26
N TYR A 65 4.76 -3.63 3.81
CA TYR A 65 5.78 -2.66 4.20
C TYR A 65 5.10 -1.45 4.85
N VAL A 66 5.71 -0.96 5.92
CA VAL A 66 5.24 0.24 6.64
C VAL A 66 6.42 1.19 6.76
N PHE A 67 6.19 2.45 6.41
CA PHE A 67 7.20 3.50 6.44
C PHE A 67 6.71 4.61 7.38
N SER A 68 7.64 5.19 8.14
CA SER A 68 7.35 6.35 9.02
C SER A 68 7.24 7.66 8.24
N GLU A 69 7.56 7.66 6.96
CA GLU A 69 7.59 8.83 6.09
C GLU A 69 6.66 8.66 4.88
N ALA A 70 6.14 9.78 4.40
CA ALA A 70 5.32 9.81 3.19
C ALA A 70 6.19 9.52 1.96
N LEU A 71 5.97 8.37 1.31
CA LEU A 71 6.69 8.03 0.09
C LEU A 71 6.28 8.94 -1.07
N ASN A 72 7.25 9.33 -1.88
CA ASN A 72 6.99 10.05 -3.12
C ASN A 72 6.60 9.09 -4.26
N PRO A 73 5.98 9.57 -5.35
CA PRO A 73 5.54 8.71 -6.45
C PRO A 73 6.66 7.87 -7.10
N ALA A 74 7.87 8.41 -7.22
CA ALA A 74 9.00 7.68 -7.82
C ALA A 74 9.43 6.48 -6.94
N GLN A 75 9.43 6.64 -5.62
CA GLN A 75 9.70 5.55 -4.68
C GLN A 75 8.62 4.46 -4.76
N ILE A 76 7.34 4.84 -4.85
CA ILE A 76 6.23 3.89 -4.96
C ILE A 76 6.34 3.08 -6.26
N ILE A 77 6.65 3.75 -7.37
CA ILE A 77 6.86 3.10 -8.67
C ILE A 77 8.06 2.15 -8.61
N ALA A 78 9.18 2.57 -8.00
CA ALA A 78 10.35 1.73 -7.84
C ALA A 78 10.06 0.46 -7.03
N ILE A 79 9.35 0.58 -5.90
CA ILE A 79 8.92 -0.56 -5.08
C ILE A 79 8.00 -1.47 -5.89
N HIS A 80 7.03 -0.92 -6.63
CA HIS A 80 6.15 -1.71 -7.47
C HIS A 80 6.94 -2.55 -8.50
N HIS A 81 7.88 -1.93 -9.22
CA HIS A 81 8.70 -2.65 -10.20
C HIS A 81 9.55 -3.75 -9.55
N GLN A 82 10.17 -3.48 -8.40
CA GLN A 82 10.95 -4.49 -7.68
C GLN A 82 10.11 -5.70 -7.24
N LEU A 83 8.91 -5.45 -6.71
CA LEU A 83 8.00 -6.52 -6.31
C LEU A 83 7.44 -7.27 -7.51
N ASN A 84 7.14 -6.56 -8.60
CA ASN A 84 6.66 -7.18 -9.84
C ASN A 84 7.73 -8.12 -10.41
N MET A 85 9.00 -7.70 -10.45
CA MET A 85 10.13 -8.56 -10.86
C MET A 85 10.30 -9.80 -9.98
N GLY A 86 10.00 -9.71 -8.68
CA GLY A 86 10.03 -10.87 -7.77
C GLY A 86 8.88 -11.86 -8.01
N ILE A 87 7.69 -11.37 -8.36
CA ILE A 87 6.52 -12.22 -8.64
C ILE A 87 6.66 -12.94 -9.99
N THR A 88 7.16 -12.27 -11.03
CA THR A 88 7.48 -12.93 -12.31
C THR A 88 8.63 -13.95 -12.18
N GLY A 89 9.44 -13.84 -11.12
CA GLY A 89 10.49 -14.83 -10.82
C GLY A 89 10.00 -16.10 -10.10
N VAL A 90 8.79 -16.08 -9.52
CA VAL A 90 8.18 -17.24 -8.82
C VAL A 90 7.17 -17.98 -9.72
N GLY A 91 6.63 -17.31 -10.74
CA GLY A 91 5.84 -17.95 -11.81
C GLY A 91 6.69 -18.18 -13.06
N GLY A 92 7.52 -19.23 -13.08
CA GLY A 92 8.38 -19.49 -14.23
C GLY A 92 9.18 -20.78 -14.15
N ALA A 93 8.52 -21.89 -13.82
CA ALA A 93 8.99 -23.22 -14.22
C ALA A 93 8.34 -23.70 -15.53
N ASP A 94 7.73 -22.79 -16.30
CA ASP A 94 7.17 -23.05 -17.62
C ASP A 94 7.69 -22.06 -18.67
N GLY A 95 9.02 -22.04 -18.85
CA GLY A 95 9.62 -22.17 -20.18
C GLY A 95 9.24 -21.22 -21.34
N SER A 96 8.57 -20.09 -21.16
CA SER A 96 8.39 -19.10 -22.23
C SER A 96 9.09 -17.78 -21.91
N ARG A 97 10.25 -17.64 -22.54
CA ARG A 97 11.07 -16.44 -22.66
C ARG A 97 10.21 -15.28 -23.19
N ASP A 98 10.24 -14.14 -22.50
CA ASP A 98 10.12 -12.80 -23.09
C ASP A 98 10.74 -11.78 -22.12
N TRP A 99 12.04 -11.98 -21.85
CA TRP A 99 12.93 -10.87 -21.56
C TRP A 99 13.45 -10.39 -22.90
N LEU A 100 13.20 -9.12 -23.24
CA LEU A 100 13.65 -8.34 -24.42
C LEU A 100 12.52 -7.95 -25.39
N ALA A 101 11.92 -6.78 -25.15
CA ALA A 101 11.63 -5.82 -26.22
C ALA A 101 11.41 -4.41 -25.62
N ASN A 102 12.43 -3.55 -25.80
CA ASN A 102 12.46 -2.08 -25.71
C ASN A 102 11.65 -1.38 -24.60
#